data_AF-A0A2S4UPN9-F1
#
_entry.id   AF-A0A2S4UPN9-F1
#
_cell.length_a   1.000
_cell.length_b   1.000
_cell.length_c   1.000
_cell.angle_alpha   90.00
_cell.angle_beta   90.00
_cell.angle_gamma   90.00
#
_symmetry.space_group_name_H-M   'P 1'
#
loop_
_entity.id
_entity.type
_entity.pdbx_description
1 polymer ?
#
loop_
_entity_poly.entity_id
_entity_poly.type
_entity_poly.pdbx_seq_one_letter_code
_entity_poly.pdbx_strand_id
1 'polypeptide(L)'
;MIRPNKIPIRACLQKATTGITIVKKLLKIQDNDKLKAEIETRAKKSYDGQDTKPLQIDMVASLAQGKNVFLLAGTGFGKIRIAEMYYDLLPSNLKPVVLVLNPLDALGDNQVEEKSGRFTAINLTKLTFTPTVAKEIKRGKYNFVYLSPEIFLNSKLWDSVYFSSKFQD
;
A
#
# COMPACT_ATOMS: atom_id res chain seq x y z
N MET A 1 48.03 17.63 30.88
CA MET A 1 46.57 17.70 30.68
C MET A 1 46.27 17.23 29.25
N ILE A 2 45.97 15.94 29.08
CA ILE A 2 45.80 15.28 27.77
C ILE A 2 44.32 15.39 27.38
N ARG A 3 44.02 15.98 26.22
CA ARG A 3 42.64 16.05 25.69
C ARG A 3 42.30 14.71 25.00
N PRO A 4 41.14 14.09 25.24
CA PRO A 4 40.77 12.87 24.55
C PRO A 4 40.37 13.18 23.10
N ASN A 5 40.84 12.34 22.18
CA ASN A 5 40.52 12.38 20.75
C ASN A 5 39.02 12.08 20.54
N LYS A 6 38.31 12.95 19.82
CA LYS A 6 36.94 12.65 19.35
C LYS A 6 37.04 11.65 18.20
N ILE A 7 36.63 10.41 18.46
CA ILE A 7 36.37 9.42 17.42
C ILE A 7 35.16 9.93 16.60
N PRO A 8 35.25 10.07 15.27
CA PRO A 8 34.09 10.41 14.49
C PRO A 8 33.17 9.19 14.48
N ILE A 9 32.02 9.31 15.16
CA ILE A 9 30.92 8.38 14.97
C ILE A 9 30.45 8.56 13.53
N ARG A 10 30.89 7.65 12.64
CA ARG A 10 30.17 7.42 11.39
C ARG A 10 28.76 6.99 11.79
N ALA A 11 27.84 7.93 11.79
CA ALA A 11 26.42 7.63 11.83
C ALA A 11 26.08 6.95 10.50
N CYS A 12 26.24 5.62 10.48
CA CYS A 12 25.55 4.77 9.53
C CYS A 12 24.06 4.85 9.86
N LEU A 13 23.40 5.88 9.37
CA LEU A 13 21.95 5.91 9.25
C LEU A 13 21.60 5.23 7.92
N GLN A 14 21.91 3.94 7.81
CA GLN A 14 21.14 3.08 6.92
C GLN A 14 19.78 2.89 7.59
N LYS A 15 18.85 3.83 7.34
CA LYS A 15 17.44 3.51 7.51
C LYS A 15 17.19 2.31 6.61
N ALA A 16 16.93 1.15 7.19
CA ALA A 16 16.29 0.06 6.48
C ALA A 16 14.94 0.60 6.00
N THR A 17 14.88 1.15 4.80
CA THR A 17 13.62 1.49 4.14
C THR A 17 13.03 0.17 3.65
N THR A 18 12.47 -0.60 4.57
CA THR A 18 11.64 -1.77 4.22
C THR A 18 10.35 -1.24 3.62
N GLY A 19 10.08 -1.56 2.34
CA GLY A 19 8.86 -1.19 1.65
C GLY A 19 9.05 -0.36 0.36
N ILE A 20 8.04 -0.43 -0.50
CA ILE A 20 8.02 0.23 -1.81
C ILE A 20 7.79 1.74 -1.64
N THR A 21 8.66 2.53 -2.26
CA THR A 21 8.50 3.99 -2.33
C THR A 21 7.68 4.38 -3.56
N ILE A 22 6.85 5.41 -3.43
CA ILE A 22 6.12 6.00 -4.57
C ILE A 22 7.07 6.46 -5.69
N VAL A 23 6.55 6.60 -6.92
CA VAL A 23 7.35 6.97 -8.09
C VAL A 23 8.19 8.22 -7.83
N LYS A 24 9.50 8.16 -8.14
CA LYS A 24 10.49 9.24 -7.88
C LYS A 24 10.06 10.62 -8.38
N LYS A 25 9.28 10.69 -9.46
CA LYS A 25 8.73 11.95 -10.00
C LYS A 25 7.80 12.64 -9.00
N LEU A 26 6.98 11.87 -8.28
CA LEU A 26 6.02 12.38 -7.29
C LEU A 26 6.72 12.83 -6.00
N LEU A 27 7.75 12.10 -5.54
CA LEU A 27 8.54 12.47 -4.35
C LEU A 27 9.23 13.83 -4.48
N LYS A 28 9.57 14.23 -5.72
CA LYS A 28 10.25 15.51 -5.99
C LYS A 28 9.29 16.70 -5.96
N ILE A 29 7.97 16.46 -5.92
CA ILE A 29 6.98 17.51 -5.85
C ILE A 29 6.93 18.00 -4.39
N GLN A 30 7.61 19.11 -4.12
CA GLN A 30 7.55 19.78 -2.81
C GLN A 30 6.23 20.54 -2.62
N ASP A 31 5.58 20.90 -3.73
CA ASP A 31 4.34 21.67 -3.77
C ASP A 31 3.13 20.73 -3.64
N ASN A 32 2.43 20.83 -2.53
CA ASN A 32 1.28 19.98 -2.22
C ASN A 32 0.15 20.12 -3.24
N ASP A 33 -0.07 21.31 -3.80
CA ASP A 33 -1.17 21.54 -4.74
C ASP A 33 -0.85 20.92 -6.10
N LYS A 34 0.42 20.98 -6.53
CA LYS A 34 0.88 20.24 -7.71
C LYS A 34 0.76 18.73 -7.55
N LEU A 35 1.05 18.21 -6.36
CA LEU A 35 0.88 16.79 -6.07
C LEU A 35 -0.59 16.37 -6.20
N LYS A 36 -1.50 17.14 -5.60
CA LYS A 36 -2.95 16.90 -5.68
C LYS A 36 -3.45 16.96 -7.13
N ALA A 37 -3.02 17.94 -7.92
CA ALA A 37 -3.41 18.06 -9.33
C ALA A 37 -2.95 16.87 -10.19
N GLU A 38 -1.73 16.35 -9.95
CA GLU A 38 -1.23 15.16 -10.63
C GLU A 38 -2.02 13.89 -10.21
N ILE A 39 -2.35 13.75 -8.92
CA ILE A 39 -3.21 12.67 -8.42
C ILE A 39 -4.58 12.73 -9.08
N GLU A 40 -5.21 13.91 -9.11
CA GLU A 40 -6.51 14.11 -9.75
C GLU A 40 -6.47 13.77 -11.24
N THR A 41 -5.43 14.24 -11.95
CA THR A 41 -5.24 13.95 -13.38
C THR A 41 -5.14 12.45 -13.65
N ARG A 42 -4.35 11.73 -12.83
CA ARG A 42 -4.24 10.27 -12.93
C ARG A 42 -5.56 9.57 -12.62
N ALA A 43 -6.25 10.01 -11.58
CA ALA A 43 -7.54 9.45 -11.19
C ALA A 43 -8.57 9.63 -12.31
N LYS A 44 -8.69 10.83 -12.89
CA LYS A 44 -9.58 11.10 -14.03
C LYS A 44 -9.29 10.18 -15.21
N LYS A 45 -8.01 10.00 -15.57
CA LYS A 45 -7.63 9.06 -16.65
C LYS A 45 -8.03 7.61 -16.34
N SER A 46 -7.97 7.23 -15.07
CA SER A 46 -8.12 5.84 -14.66
C SER A 46 -9.56 5.42 -14.35
N TYR A 47 -10.47 6.39 -14.24
CA TYR A 47 -11.89 6.18 -13.98
C TYR A 47 -12.76 6.90 -15.03
N ASP A 48 -12.35 6.82 -16.30
CA ASP A 48 -13.12 7.32 -17.46
C ASP A 48 -13.66 8.75 -17.33
N GLY A 49 -12.81 9.64 -16.80
CA GLY A 49 -13.15 11.05 -16.61
C GLY A 49 -14.01 11.35 -15.38
N GLN A 50 -14.38 10.35 -14.57
CA GLN A 50 -15.16 10.57 -13.35
C GLN A 50 -14.41 11.46 -12.35
N ASP A 51 -15.08 12.51 -11.90
CA ASP A 51 -14.55 13.40 -10.88
C ASP A 51 -14.24 12.64 -9.59
N THR A 52 -13.16 13.09 -8.94
CA THR A 52 -12.70 12.55 -7.67
C THR A 52 -13.05 13.54 -6.57
N LYS A 53 -13.53 13.04 -5.43
CA LYS A 53 -13.90 13.93 -4.32
C LYS A 53 -12.63 14.59 -3.75
N PRO A 54 -12.64 15.89 -3.42
CA PRO A 54 -11.47 16.59 -2.89
C PRO A 54 -10.82 15.89 -1.70
N LEU A 55 -11.63 15.42 -0.75
CA LEU A 55 -11.12 14.70 0.42
C LEU A 55 -10.42 13.39 0.05
N GLN A 56 -10.86 12.67 -0.99
CA GLN A 56 -10.13 11.47 -1.44
C GLN A 56 -8.72 11.83 -1.96
N ILE A 57 -8.60 12.94 -2.70
CA ILE A 57 -7.32 13.46 -3.21
C ILE A 57 -6.41 13.85 -2.04
N ASP A 58 -6.95 14.53 -1.03
CA ASP A 58 -6.20 14.92 0.17
C ASP A 58 -5.64 13.72 0.94
N MET A 59 -6.43 12.64 1.06
CA MET A 59 -5.97 11.41 1.70
C MET A 59 -4.84 10.76 0.89
N VAL A 60 -4.99 10.64 -0.42
CA VAL A 60 -3.95 10.05 -1.29
C VAL A 60 -2.67 10.89 -1.27
N ALA A 61 -2.78 12.22 -1.30
CA ALA A 61 -1.63 13.11 -1.20
C ALA A 61 -0.88 12.94 0.15
N SER A 62 -1.64 12.80 1.24
CA SER A 62 -1.06 12.55 2.57
C SER A 62 -0.36 11.19 2.64
N LEU A 63 -0.97 10.14 2.09
CA LEU A 63 -0.35 8.81 1.97
C LEU A 63 0.91 8.84 1.10
N ALA A 64 0.88 9.55 -0.03
CA ALA A 64 2.01 9.73 -0.94
C ALA A 64 3.20 10.43 -0.25
N GLN A 65 2.93 11.30 0.72
CA GLN A 65 3.94 11.94 1.56
C GLN A 65 4.45 11.05 2.71
N GLY A 66 3.99 9.80 2.79
CA GLY A 66 4.40 8.85 3.83
C GLY A 66 3.73 9.09 5.18
N LYS A 67 2.60 9.81 5.22
CA LYS A 67 1.84 10.04 6.45
C LYS A 67 0.84 8.91 6.71
N ASN A 68 0.60 8.62 7.99
CA ASN A 68 -0.54 7.81 8.40
C ASN A 68 -1.81 8.68 8.40
N VAL A 69 -2.92 8.11 7.91
CA VAL A 69 -4.16 8.85 7.66
C VAL A 69 -5.34 8.11 8.27
N PHE A 70 -6.18 8.83 9.01
CA PHE A 70 -7.47 8.34 9.48
C PHE A 70 -8.59 9.08 8.74
N LEU A 71 -9.52 8.33 8.16
CA LEU A 71 -10.66 8.87 7.42
C LEU A 71 -11.96 8.48 8.13
N LEU A 72 -12.73 9.49 8.54
CA LEU A 72 -14.12 9.33 8.96
C LEU A 72 -15.02 9.67 7.77
N ALA A 73 -15.67 8.66 7.19
CA ALA A 73 -16.57 8.84 6.06
C ALA A 73 -17.68 7.80 6.01
N GLY A 74 -18.89 8.24 5.65
CA GLY A 74 -20.07 7.39 5.53
C GLY A 74 -19.95 6.28 4.48
N THR A 75 -20.92 5.36 4.50
CA THR A 75 -21.11 4.37 3.43
C THR A 75 -21.41 5.07 2.11
N GLY A 76 -20.95 4.52 0.97
CA GLY A 76 -21.08 5.15 -0.34
C GLY A 76 -20.10 6.31 -0.59
N PHE A 77 -19.24 6.67 0.36
CA PHE A 77 -18.25 7.74 0.13
C PHE A 77 -17.24 7.40 -0.98
N GLY A 78 -16.99 6.11 -1.24
CA GLY A 78 -15.96 5.65 -2.17
C GLY A 78 -14.61 5.46 -1.48
N LYS A 79 -14.60 4.89 -0.26
CA LYS A 79 -13.37 4.63 0.51
C LYS A 79 -12.39 3.74 -0.25
N ILE A 80 -12.92 2.76 -0.98
CA ILE A 80 -12.14 1.79 -1.77
C ILE A 80 -11.29 2.48 -2.85
N ARG A 81 -11.85 3.48 -3.52
CA ARG A 81 -11.17 4.28 -4.56
C ARG A 81 -9.90 4.99 -4.03
N ILE A 82 -9.81 5.28 -2.73
CA ILE A 82 -8.61 5.91 -2.14
C ILE A 82 -7.41 4.96 -2.21
N ALA A 83 -7.61 3.69 -1.84
CA ALA A 83 -6.53 2.70 -1.86
C ALA A 83 -6.07 2.40 -3.29
N GLU A 84 -6.99 2.41 -4.25
CA GLU A 84 -6.71 2.21 -5.67
C GLU A 84 -5.93 3.37 -6.28
N MET A 85 -6.35 4.61 -6.01
CA MET A 85 -5.60 5.80 -6.45
C MET A 85 -4.20 5.85 -5.84
N TYR A 86 -4.05 5.43 -4.58
CA TYR A 86 -2.73 5.32 -3.96
C TYR A 86 -1.86 4.24 -4.65
N TYR A 87 -2.45 3.09 -4.97
CA TYR A 87 -1.77 2.02 -5.71
C TYR A 87 -1.23 2.51 -7.06
N ASP A 88 -1.98 3.33 -7.79
CA ASP A 88 -1.56 3.92 -9.07
C ASP A 88 -0.33 4.85 -8.98
N LEU A 89 0.03 5.30 -7.76
CA LEU A 89 1.24 6.08 -7.52
C LEU A 89 2.48 5.23 -7.29
N LEU A 90 2.30 3.92 -7.09
CA LEU A 90 3.39 2.97 -6.84
C LEU A 90 4.02 2.50 -8.16
N PRO A 91 5.33 2.22 -8.19
CA PRO A 91 6.02 1.73 -9.37
C PRO A 91 5.58 0.31 -9.74
N SER A 92 4.89 0.16 -10.87
CA SER A 92 4.32 -1.11 -11.33
C SER A 92 5.37 -2.22 -11.57
N ASN A 93 6.59 -1.85 -11.94
CA ASN A 93 7.69 -2.79 -12.16
C ASN A 93 8.14 -3.50 -10.86
N LEU A 94 7.81 -2.95 -9.69
CA LEU A 94 8.11 -3.57 -8.39
C LEU A 94 6.99 -4.50 -7.91
N LYS A 95 5.89 -4.64 -8.68
CA LYS A 95 4.72 -5.47 -8.32
C LYS A 95 4.24 -5.24 -6.89
N PRO A 96 3.90 -3.98 -6.54
CA PRO A 96 3.49 -3.64 -5.18
C PRO A 96 2.27 -4.44 -4.74
N VAL A 97 2.19 -4.67 -3.43
CA VAL A 97 1.06 -5.33 -2.78
C VAL A 97 0.52 -4.43 -1.69
N VAL A 98 -0.75 -4.06 -1.78
CA VAL A 98 -1.47 -3.36 -0.72
C VAL A 98 -2.14 -4.39 0.17
N LEU A 99 -1.73 -4.42 1.45
CA LEU A 99 -2.34 -5.25 2.47
C LEU A 99 -3.54 -4.54 3.07
N VAL A 100 -4.68 -5.24 3.13
CA VAL A 100 -5.91 -4.72 3.71
C VAL A 100 -6.33 -5.63 4.86
N LEU A 101 -6.21 -5.12 6.09
CA LEU A 101 -6.68 -5.83 7.27
C LEU A 101 -8.19 -5.66 7.40
N ASN A 102 -8.93 -6.77 7.32
CA ASN A 102 -10.38 -6.77 7.38
C ASN A 102 -10.87 -7.71 8.49
N PRO A 103 -11.62 -7.21 9.50
CA PRO A 103 -12.14 -8.07 10.57
C PRO A 103 -13.26 -9.02 10.13
N LEU A 104 -13.85 -8.84 8.95
CA LEU A 104 -14.98 -9.63 8.47
C LEU A 104 -14.66 -10.36 7.17
N ASP A 105 -14.60 -11.69 7.21
CA ASP A 105 -14.28 -12.54 6.05
C ASP A 105 -15.23 -12.30 4.87
N ALA A 106 -16.55 -12.23 5.14
CA ALA A 106 -17.58 -12.01 4.10
C ALA A 106 -17.49 -10.65 3.40
N LEU A 107 -16.88 -9.65 4.06
CA LEU A 107 -16.69 -8.33 3.45
C LEU A 107 -15.52 -8.35 2.45
N GLY A 108 -14.57 -9.27 2.61
CA GLY A 108 -13.41 -9.39 1.72
C GLY A 108 -13.78 -9.83 0.31
N ASP A 109 -14.76 -10.74 0.15
CA ASP A 109 -15.13 -11.26 -1.17
C ASP A 109 -15.78 -10.18 -2.05
N ASN A 110 -16.71 -9.39 -1.49
CA ASN A 110 -17.30 -8.25 -2.20
C ASN A 110 -16.22 -7.23 -2.62
N GLN A 111 -15.22 -6.99 -1.77
CA GLN A 111 -14.14 -6.06 -2.06
C GLN A 111 -13.13 -6.58 -3.10
N VAL A 112 -13.02 -7.90 -3.25
CA VAL A 112 -12.27 -8.55 -4.33
C VAL A 112 -13.05 -8.42 -5.63
N GLU A 113 -14.36 -8.63 -5.61
CA GLU A 113 -15.22 -8.49 -6.78
C GLU A 113 -15.23 -7.05 -7.32
N GLU A 114 -15.35 -6.05 -6.44
CA GLU A 114 -15.29 -4.63 -6.81
C GLU A 114 -13.96 -4.22 -7.47
N LYS A 115 -12.90 -5.01 -7.30
CA LYS A 115 -11.57 -4.78 -7.92
C LYS A 115 -11.39 -5.44 -9.27
N SER A 116 -12.30 -6.34 -9.63
CA SER A 116 -12.24 -7.09 -10.87
C SER A 116 -12.21 -6.15 -12.08
N GLY A 117 -11.50 -6.56 -13.13
CA GLY A 117 -11.34 -5.79 -14.37
C GLY A 117 -10.16 -4.81 -14.38
N ARG A 118 -9.69 -4.35 -13.21
CA ARG A 118 -8.55 -3.41 -13.16
C ARG A 118 -7.42 -3.83 -12.22
N PHE A 119 -7.74 -4.49 -11.12
CA PHE A 119 -6.74 -4.94 -10.15
C PHE A 119 -6.88 -6.44 -9.90
N THR A 120 -5.76 -7.10 -9.59
CA THR A 120 -5.80 -8.45 -9.04
C THR A 120 -5.93 -8.37 -7.52
N ALA A 121 -6.92 -9.08 -6.97
CA ALA A 121 -7.16 -9.11 -5.54
C ALA A 121 -7.45 -10.53 -5.04
N ILE A 122 -7.17 -10.79 -3.76
CA ILE A 122 -7.50 -12.06 -3.10
C ILE A 122 -7.92 -11.82 -1.65
N ASN A 123 -8.91 -12.58 -1.20
CA ASN A 123 -9.34 -12.65 0.19
C ASN A 123 -8.78 -13.92 0.86
N LEU A 124 -7.98 -13.73 1.90
CA LEU A 124 -7.40 -14.81 2.68
C LEU A 124 -8.33 -15.19 3.81
N THR A 125 -8.81 -16.43 3.74
CA THR A 125 -9.49 -17.11 4.83
C THR A 125 -8.62 -18.25 5.32
N LYS A 126 -8.99 -18.86 6.45
CA LYS A 126 -8.31 -20.07 6.95
C LYS A 126 -8.29 -21.20 5.92
N LEU A 127 -9.30 -21.29 5.06
CA LEU A 127 -9.42 -22.34 4.05
C LEU A 127 -8.70 -21.99 2.73
N THR A 128 -8.66 -20.72 2.34
CA THR A 128 -8.07 -20.30 1.06
C THR A 128 -6.57 -20.01 1.17
N PHE A 129 -6.05 -19.73 2.38
CA PHE A 129 -4.65 -19.39 2.55
C PHE A 129 -3.72 -20.63 2.57
N THR A 130 -3.41 -21.12 1.38
CA THR A 130 -2.56 -22.31 1.14
C THR A 130 -1.10 -21.94 0.84
N PRO A 131 -0.15 -22.90 0.93
CA PRO A 131 1.24 -22.66 0.53
C PRO A 131 1.42 -22.21 -0.93
N THR A 132 0.51 -22.64 -1.82
CA THR A 132 0.50 -22.19 -3.21
C THR A 132 0.15 -20.71 -3.29
N VAL A 133 -0.94 -20.29 -2.64
CA VAL A 133 -1.35 -18.88 -2.56
C VAL A 133 -0.26 -18.02 -1.91
N ALA A 134 0.39 -18.51 -0.85
CA ALA A 134 1.52 -17.82 -0.23
C ALA A 134 2.68 -17.58 -1.22
N LYS A 135 3.02 -18.55 -2.08
CA LYS A 135 4.04 -18.37 -3.13
C LYS A 135 3.62 -17.36 -4.19
N GLU A 136 2.33 -17.29 -4.52
CA GLU A 136 1.80 -16.33 -5.47
C GLU A 136 1.84 -14.89 -4.94
N ILE A 137 1.50 -14.70 -3.67
CA ILE A 137 1.60 -13.40 -2.98
C ILE A 137 3.06 -12.93 -2.93
N LYS A 138 4.00 -13.81 -2.55
CA LYS A 138 5.45 -13.50 -2.58
C LYS A 138 5.97 -13.10 -3.98
N ARG A 139 5.24 -13.39 -5.05
CA ARG A 139 5.62 -13.04 -6.44
C ARG A 139 4.92 -11.78 -6.94
N GLY A 140 4.11 -11.13 -6.10
CA GLY A 140 3.31 -9.96 -6.47
C GLY A 140 2.21 -10.29 -7.48
N LYS A 141 1.62 -11.50 -7.42
CA LYS A 141 0.51 -11.88 -8.32
C LYS A 141 -0.76 -11.02 -8.06
N TYR A 142 -0.93 -10.58 -6.82
CA TYR A 142 -2.09 -9.82 -6.37
C TYR A 142 -1.70 -8.38 -6.02
N ASN A 143 -2.42 -7.40 -6.55
CA ASN A 143 -2.25 -5.99 -6.19
C ASN A 143 -2.80 -5.72 -4.78
N PHE A 144 -3.90 -6.38 -4.41
CA PHE A 144 -4.54 -6.26 -3.09
C PHE A 144 -4.67 -7.63 -2.41
N VAL A 145 -4.25 -7.72 -1.16
CA VAL A 145 -4.41 -8.91 -0.34
C VAL A 145 -5.23 -8.53 0.89
N TYR A 146 -6.45 -9.05 0.97
CA TYR A 146 -7.30 -8.93 2.14
C TYR A 146 -7.02 -10.09 3.08
N LEU A 147 -6.85 -9.78 4.36
CA LEU A 147 -6.61 -10.79 5.39
C LEU A 147 -7.16 -10.35 6.73
N SER A 148 -7.57 -11.30 7.55
CA SER A 148 -8.04 -11.02 8.90
C SER A 148 -6.86 -10.66 9.83
N PRO A 149 -7.12 -9.88 10.90
CA PRO A 149 -6.12 -9.66 11.94
C PRO A 149 -5.58 -10.96 12.53
N GLU A 150 -6.41 -12.01 12.60
CA GLU A 150 -5.98 -13.33 13.09
C GLU A 150 -4.93 -13.96 12.17
N ILE A 151 -5.13 -13.95 10.84
CA ILE A 151 -4.13 -14.44 9.89
C ILE A 151 -2.85 -13.61 9.98
N PHE A 152 -2.99 -12.28 10.06
CA PHE A 152 -1.85 -11.37 10.10
C PHE A 152 -0.96 -11.60 11.34
N LEU A 153 -1.56 -11.86 12.50
CA LEU A 153 -0.85 -11.97 13.77
C LEU A 153 -0.38 -13.40 14.10
N ASN A 154 -1.12 -14.43 13.68
CA ASN A 154 -0.94 -15.78 14.20
C ASN A 154 -0.53 -16.82 13.14
N SER A 155 -0.54 -16.47 11.85
CA SER A 155 -0.24 -17.44 10.80
C SER A 155 1.25 -17.54 10.50
N LYS A 156 1.89 -18.65 10.89
CA LYS A 156 3.28 -18.96 10.52
C LYS A 156 3.52 -18.98 9.01
N LEU A 157 2.50 -19.36 8.24
CA LEU A 157 2.59 -19.31 6.78
C LEU A 157 2.65 -17.86 6.28
N TRP A 158 1.89 -16.96 6.90
CA TRP A 158 1.92 -15.53 6.60
C TRP A 158 3.25 -14.92 7.00
N ASP A 159 3.80 -15.26 8.17
CA ASP A 159 5.15 -14.83 8.58
C ASP A 159 6.19 -15.17 7.51
N SER A 160 6.09 -16.38 6.93
CA SER A 160 7.00 -16.81 5.85
C SER A 160 6.88 -15.95 4.59
N VAL A 161 5.73 -15.32 4.35
CA VAL A 161 5.48 -14.38 3.25
C VAL A 161 5.98 -13.00 3.64
N TYR A 162 5.43 -12.45 4.72
CA TYR A 162 5.65 -11.08 5.14
C TYR A 162 7.13 -10.81 5.42
N PHE A 163 7.84 -11.70 6.12
CA PHE A 163 9.26 -11.50 6.42
C PHE A 163 10.21 -12.02 5.32
N SER A 164 9.71 -12.45 4.17
CA SER A 164 10.59 -12.86 3.07
C SER A 164 11.17 -11.66 2.34
N SER A 165 12.46 -11.72 2.00
CA SER A 165 13.13 -10.69 1.19
C SER A 165 12.38 -10.43 -0.12
N LYS A 166 11.97 -11.51 -0.80
CA LYS A 166 11.20 -11.43 -2.05
C LYS A 166 9.91 -10.61 -1.95
N PHE A 167 9.29 -10.53 -0.78
CA PHE A 167 8.07 -9.75 -0.56
C PHE A 167 8.34 -8.33 -0.02
N GLN A 168 9.47 -8.14 0.66
CA GLN A 168 9.86 -6.86 1.27
C GLN A 168 10.64 -5.93 0.32
N ASP A 169 11.28 -6.50 -0.70
CA ASP A 169 12.08 -5.82 -1.73
C ASP A 169 11.24 -5.47 -2.98
#